data_AF-A0A957UZW3-F1
#
_entry.id   AF-A0A957UZW3-F1
#
_cell.length_a   1.000
_cell.length_b   1.000
_cell.length_c   1.000
_cell.angle_alpha   90.00
_cell.angle_beta   90.00
_cell.angle_gamma   90.00
#
_symmetry.space_group_name_H-M   'P 1'
#
loop_
_entity.id
_entity.type
_entity.pdbx_description
1 polymer ?
#
loop_
_entity_poly.entity_id
_entity_poly.type
_entity_poly.pdbx_seq_one_letter_code
_entity_poly.pdbx_strand_id
1 'polypeptide(L)'
;QPRYWLVNGRGYPDTIAPNYAPWLPSQPYGALARINPYDPNPELPNNGGPNPAYNPLPAMVRYLNVGSIDFPFHPHGNNGRVVGRDGFPLLDAEGRDTSFEKFSVNVGPGQTWDVTFFWQDNEDYDPDTNPVPITIPNLQNMVFGMFFSGSPYLGNQGTKPVGDTGMTQCGEYYIIAHNHALFQLDSWGVPMTGPATFTRVDPPVPNACPQ
;
A
#
# COMPACT_ATOMS: atom_id res chain seq x y z
N GLN A 1 -16.59 -3.25 -25.74
CA GLN A 1 -15.44 -2.99 -24.87
C GLN A 1 -15.83 -3.32 -23.43
N PRO A 2 -14.90 -3.78 -22.57
CA PRO A 2 -15.16 -4.00 -21.14
C PRO A 2 -15.70 -2.72 -20.48
N ARG A 3 -16.59 -2.86 -19.50
CA ARG A 3 -17.16 -1.74 -18.73
C ARG A 3 -16.62 -1.65 -17.30
N TYR A 4 -16.00 -2.72 -16.84
CA TYR A 4 -15.43 -2.86 -15.51
C TYR A 4 -14.09 -3.56 -15.62
N TRP A 5 -13.19 -3.15 -14.75
CA TRP A 5 -11.86 -3.70 -14.56
C TRP A 5 -11.68 -3.84 -13.05
N LEU A 6 -11.34 -5.03 -12.57
CA LEU A 6 -11.56 -5.40 -11.18
C LEU A 6 -10.29 -5.95 -10.53
N VAL A 7 -10.15 -5.73 -9.23
CA VAL A 7 -9.23 -6.46 -8.34
C VAL A 7 -10.09 -7.26 -7.36
N ASN A 8 -9.83 -8.57 -7.22
CA ASN A 8 -10.61 -9.46 -6.35
C ASN A 8 -12.14 -9.36 -6.56
N GLY A 9 -12.56 -9.08 -7.80
CA GLY A 9 -13.97 -8.92 -8.16
C GLY A 9 -14.60 -7.56 -7.84
N ARG A 10 -13.83 -6.59 -7.32
CA ARG A 10 -14.29 -5.25 -6.94
C ARG A 10 -13.61 -4.14 -7.77
N GLY A 11 -14.32 -3.04 -7.99
CA GLY A 11 -13.76 -1.77 -8.46
C GLY A 11 -13.58 -0.81 -7.28
N TYR A 12 -12.63 0.11 -7.37
CA TYR A 12 -12.49 1.14 -6.33
C TYR A 12 -13.77 2.01 -6.25
N PRO A 13 -14.23 2.44 -5.05
CA PRO A 13 -13.63 2.29 -3.72
C PRO A 13 -13.94 0.97 -3.00
N ASP A 14 -14.73 0.06 -3.56
CA ASP A 14 -15.11 -1.19 -2.89
C ASP A 14 -13.90 -2.12 -2.64
N THR A 15 -12.82 -1.94 -3.38
CA THR A 15 -11.55 -2.65 -3.17
C THR A 15 -10.96 -2.45 -1.78
N ILE A 16 -11.21 -1.33 -1.11
CA ILE A 16 -10.73 -1.09 0.26
C ILE A 16 -11.76 -1.44 1.35
N ALA A 17 -12.96 -1.87 0.97
CA ALA A 17 -13.94 -2.36 1.94
C ALA A 17 -13.47 -3.68 2.58
N PRO A 18 -13.88 -3.99 3.82
CA PRO A 18 -13.48 -5.22 4.50
C PRO A 18 -13.81 -6.50 3.71
N ASN A 19 -13.08 -7.57 4.03
CA ASN A 19 -13.46 -8.90 3.61
C ASN A 19 -14.84 -9.25 4.19
N TYR A 20 -15.66 -9.92 3.39
CA TYR A 20 -17.03 -10.33 3.73
C TYR A 20 -17.94 -9.17 4.15
N ALA A 21 -17.70 -7.96 3.63
CA ALA A 21 -18.57 -6.81 3.84
C ALA A 21 -20.03 -7.19 3.49
N PRO A 22 -21.00 -7.02 4.42
CA PRO A 22 -22.36 -7.54 4.25
C PRO A 22 -23.14 -6.88 3.10
N TRP A 23 -22.71 -5.70 2.65
CA TRP A 23 -23.25 -5.00 1.48
C TRP A 23 -22.60 -5.44 0.15
N LEU A 24 -21.56 -6.28 0.17
CA LEU A 24 -20.89 -6.85 -1.02
C LEU A 24 -20.92 -8.40 -0.99
N PRO A 25 -22.10 -9.04 -0.89
CA PRO A 25 -22.23 -10.47 -0.58
C PRO A 25 -21.63 -11.41 -1.66
N SER A 26 -21.50 -10.94 -2.91
CA SER A 26 -20.93 -11.71 -4.01
C SER A 26 -19.46 -11.37 -4.30
N GLN A 27 -18.84 -10.49 -3.52
CA GLN A 27 -17.46 -10.01 -3.70
C GLN A 27 -16.73 -10.11 -2.35
N PRO A 28 -16.37 -11.31 -1.90
CA PRO A 28 -16.00 -11.56 -0.49
C PRO A 28 -14.64 -10.96 -0.09
N TYR A 29 -13.74 -10.66 -1.03
CA TYR A 29 -12.39 -10.20 -0.71
C TYR A 29 -12.14 -8.77 -1.19
N GLY A 30 -11.63 -7.94 -0.29
CA GLY A 30 -11.02 -6.65 -0.65
C GLY A 30 -9.60 -6.83 -1.18
N ALA A 31 -8.90 -5.72 -1.34
CA ALA A 31 -7.53 -5.64 -1.84
C ALA A 31 -6.66 -4.63 -1.07
N LEU A 32 -7.14 -4.08 0.06
CA LEU A 32 -6.33 -3.22 0.93
C LEU A 32 -5.24 -4.06 1.58
N ALA A 33 -3.98 -3.79 1.25
CA ALA A 33 -2.85 -4.36 1.97
C ALA A 33 -2.58 -3.53 3.24
N ARG A 34 -2.28 -4.17 4.37
CA ARG A 34 -1.82 -3.51 5.58
C ARG A 34 -0.43 -4.02 5.94
N ILE A 35 0.48 -3.10 6.24
CA ILE A 35 1.87 -3.40 6.60
C ILE A 35 2.32 -2.53 7.77
N ASN A 36 3.34 -2.97 8.49
CA ASN A 36 4.12 -2.13 9.40
C ASN A 36 5.43 -1.72 8.70
N PRO A 37 6.12 -0.69 9.19
CA PRO A 37 7.41 -0.29 8.66
C PRO A 37 8.42 -1.42 8.81
N TYR A 38 9.33 -1.53 7.86
CA TYR A 38 10.46 -2.44 7.97
C TYR A 38 11.40 -1.95 9.07
N ASP A 39 11.71 -2.83 10.00
CA ASP A 39 12.67 -2.57 11.07
C ASP A 39 13.52 -3.83 11.30
N PRO A 40 14.78 -3.84 10.82
CA PRO A 40 15.67 -4.97 10.97
C PRO A 40 16.39 -5.01 12.32
N ASN A 41 16.17 -4.04 13.20
CA ASN A 41 16.91 -3.93 14.46
C ASN A 41 16.19 -4.69 15.57
N PRO A 42 16.75 -5.79 16.11
CA PRO A 42 16.11 -6.57 17.17
C PRO A 42 16.13 -5.86 18.53
N GLU A 43 16.96 -4.84 18.69
CA GLU A 43 17.15 -4.09 19.93
C GLU A 43 17.03 -2.59 19.67
N LEU A 44 16.51 -1.86 20.67
CA LEU A 44 16.48 -0.40 20.66
C LEU A 44 17.91 0.17 20.75
N PRO A 45 18.17 1.35 20.16
CA PRO A 45 19.45 2.03 20.30
C PRO A 45 19.88 2.21 21.77
N ASN A 46 21.18 2.39 22.00
CA ASN A 46 21.75 2.68 23.31
C ASN A 46 21.45 1.63 24.41
N ASN A 47 21.44 0.34 24.05
CA ASN A 47 21.11 -0.77 24.95
C ASN A 47 19.71 -0.66 25.58
N GLY A 48 18.74 -0.12 24.83
CA GLY A 48 17.36 0.08 25.29
C GLY A 48 16.54 -1.20 25.48
N GLY A 49 17.13 -2.37 25.23
CA GLY A 49 16.45 -3.67 25.31
C GLY A 49 15.77 -4.07 23.99
N PRO A 50 14.92 -5.11 24.01
CA PRO A 50 14.24 -5.60 22.80
C PRO A 50 13.40 -4.53 22.11
N ASN A 51 13.49 -4.46 20.79
CA ASN A 51 12.70 -3.54 19.99
C ASN A 51 11.29 -4.11 19.75
N PRO A 52 10.22 -3.50 20.30
CA PRO A 52 8.86 -3.97 20.05
C PRO A 52 8.44 -3.83 18.57
N ALA A 53 9.04 -2.89 17.83
CA ALA A 53 8.76 -2.64 16.41
C ALA A 53 9.54 -3.54 15.45
N TYR A 54 10.36 -4.48 15.96
CA TYR A 54 11.17 -5.37 15.13
C TYR A 54 10.32 -6.11 14.08
N ASN A 55 10.54 -5.76 12.82
CA ASN A 55 9.81 -6.25 11.65
C ASN A 55 10.78 -6.41 10.46
N PRO A 56 11.61 -7.47 10.46
CA PRO A 56 12.69 -7.66 9.50
C PRO A 56 12.22 -8.29 8.18
N LEU A 57 10.93 -8.58 8.04
CA LEU A 57 10.40 -9.30 6.87
C LEU A 57 9.64 -8.32 5.96
N PRO A 58 9.86 -8.38 4.65
CA PRO A 58 9.06 -7.63 3.71
C PRO A 58 7.63 -8.19 3.64
N ALA A 59 6.68 -7.33 3.28
CA ALA A 59 5.38 -7.77 2.84
C ALA A 59 5.46 -8.46 1.47
N MET A 60 4.44 -9.23 1.12
CA MET A 60 4.35 -9.93 -0.17
C MET A 60 2.98 -9.72 -0.80
N VAL A 61 2.97 -9.46 -2.11
CA VAL A 61 1.77 -9.47 -2.96
C VAL A 61 1.96 -10.50 -4.06
N ARG A 62 0.99 -11.41 -4.17
CA ARG A 62 0.84 -12.30 -5.31
C ARG A 62 -0.10 -11.65 -6.32
N TYR A 63 0.43 -11.29 -7.47
CA TYR A 63 -0.37 -10.86 -8.60
C TYR A 63 -0.82 -12.08 -9.40
N LEU A 64 -2.09 -12.14 -9.76
CA LEU A 64 -2.68 -13.17 -10.61
C LEU A 64 -3.56 -12.49 -11.66
N ASN A 65 -3.30 -12.79 -12.93
CA ASN A 65 -4.12 -12.29 -14.02
C ASN A 65 -5.00 -13.41 -14.59
N VAL A 66 -6.30 -13.33 -14.29
CA VAL A 66 -7.34 -14.22 -14.83
C VAL A 66 -8.03 -13.65 -16.07
N GLY A 67 -7.58 -12.50 -16.57
CA GLY A 67 -8.10 -11.84 -17.77
C GLY A 67 -7.42 -12.31 -19.05
N SER A 68 -7.81 -11.69 -20.16
CA SER A 68 -7.33 -12.01 -21.51
C SER A 68 -6.32 -10.99 -22.08
N ILE A 69 -5.90 -10.02 -21.28
CA ILE A 69 -4.93 -8.98 -21.66
C ILE A 69 -3.97 -8.70 -20.50
N ASP A 70 -2.91 -7.94 -20.77
CA ASP A 70 -1.94 -7.53 -19.75
C ASP A 70 -2.50 -6.45 -18.81
N PHE A 71 -2.12 -6.54 -17.53
CA PHE A 71 -2.39 -5.51 -16.52
C PHE A 71 -1.08 -4.98 -15.93
N PRO A 72 -0.66 -3.74 -16.25
CA PRO A 72 0.50 -3.09 -15.64
C PRO A 72 0.17 -2.52 -14.24
N PHE A 73 0.05 -3.36 -13.22
CA PHE A 73 -0.28 -2.91 -11.87
C PHE A 73 0.93 -2.26 -11.16
N HIS A 74 0.76 -1.09 -10.57
CA HIS A 74 1.84 -0.31 -9.97
C HIS A 74 1.46 0.15 -8.55
N PRO A 75 2.17 -0.31 -7.51
CA PRO A 75 2.12 0.29 -6.18
C PRO A 75 2.97 1.55 -6.14
N HIS A 76 2.39 2.68 -5.74
CA HIS A 76 3.14 3.93 -5.55
C HIS A 76 4.10 3.79 -4.37
N GLY A 77 5.06 4.72 -4.28
CA GLY A 77 6.02 4.83 -3.17
C GLY A 77 7.10 3.75 -3.13
N ASN A 78 6.91 2.63 -3.85
CA ASN A 78 7.74 1.44 -3.72
C ASN A 78 8.12 0.87 -5.09
N ASN A 79 9.31 0.28 -5.19
CA ASN A 79 9.55 -0.80 -6.16
C ASN A 79 9.20 -2.14 -5.51
N GLY A 80 8.82 -3.11 -6.32
CA GLY A 80 8.60 -4.48 -5.87
C GLY A 80 9.70 -5.41 -6.37
N ARG A 81 10.25 -6.23 -5.48
CA ARG A 81 11.19 -7.29 -5.83
C ARG A 81 10.42 -8.52 -6.28
N VAL A 82 10.51 -8.86 -7.56
CA VAL A 82 9.90 -10.08 -8.08
C VAL A 82 10.76 -11.26 -7.66
N VAL A 83 10.19 -12.15 -6.84
CA VAL A 83 10.89 -13.31 -6.27
C VAL A 83 10.39 -14.64 -6.82
N GLY A 84 9.25 -14.64 -7.51
CA GLY A 84 8.70 -15.83 -8.15
C GLY A 84 7.78 -15.51 -9.31
N ARG A 85 7.65 -16.45 -10.25
CA ARG A 85 6.69 -16.40 -11.36
C ARG A 85 6.09 -17.78 -11.60
N ASP A 86 4.79 -17.82 -11.86
CA ASP A 86 4.05 -19.04 -12.25
C ASP A 86 4.22 -20.20 -11.26
N GLY A 87 4.35 -19.87 -9.96
CA GLY A 87 4.55 -20.83 -8.88
C GLY A 87 6.01 -21.27 -8.65
N PHE A 88 6.96 -20.73 -9.41
CA PHE A 88 8.39 -21.06 -9.29
C PHE A 88 9.19 -19.87 -8.72
N PRO A 89 10.13 -20.12 -7.78
CA PRO A 89 11.07 -19.08 -7.35
C PRO A 89 12.01 -18.69 -8.49
N LEU A 90 12.46 -17.44 -8.51
CA LEU A 90 13.44 -16.97 -9.48
C LEU A 90 14.85 -17.36 -9.06
N LEU A 91 15.28 -18.53 -9.52
CA LEU A 91 16.61 -19.09 -9.28
C LEU A 91 17.30 -19.43 -10.61
N ASP A 92 18.62 -19.35 -10.65
CA ASP A 92 19.40 -19.93 -11.74
C ASP A 92 19.62 -21.45 -11.58
N ALA A 93 20.36 -22.04 -12.51
CA ALA A 93 20.63 -23.49 -12.51
C ALA A 93 21.42 -23.97 -11.28
N GLU A 94 22.16 -23.07 -10.62
CA GLU A 94 22.93 -23.35 -9.41
C GLU A 94 22.13 -23.04 -8.12
N GLY A 95 20.88 -22.61 -8.24
CA GLY A 95 20.02 -22.25 -7.12
C GLY A 95 20.29 -20.87 -6.53
N ARG A 96 20.99 -19.99 -7.26
CA ARG A 96 21.26 -18.61 -6.82
C ARG A 96 20.08 -17.72 -7.16
N ASP A 97 19.85 -16.73 -6.30
CA ASP A 97 18.76 -15.76 -6.43
C ASP A 97 18.92 -14.90 -7.70
N THR A 98 17.89 -14.91 -8.55
CA THR A 98 17.80 -14.12 -9.79
C THR A 98 16.61 -13.18 -9.79
N SER A 99 16.05 -12.89 -8.61
CA SER A 99 15.04 -11.86 -8.43
C SER A 99 15.51 -10.49 -8.91
N PHE A 100 14.55 -9.65 -9.26
CA PHE A 100 14.82 -8.31 -9.79
C PHE A 100 13.72 -7.34 -9.36
N GLU A 101 14.06 -6.05 -9.32
CA GLU A 101 13.13 -4.97 -8.98
C GLU A 101 12.27 -4.57 -10.17
N LYS A 102 11.02 -4.20 -9.89
CA LYS A 102 10.11 -3.65 -10.90
C LYS A 102 9.27 -2.54 -10.31
N PHE A 103 9.19 -1.43 -11.04
CA PHE A 103 8.33 -0.30 -10.69
C PHE A 103 6.85 -0.62 -10.97
N SER A 104 6.54 -1.17 -12.15
CA SER A 104 5.18 -1.59 -12.53
C SER A 104 5.17 -3.06 -12.90
N VAL A 105 4.28 -3.85 -12.29
CA VAL A 105 4.15 -5.28 -12.49
C VAL A 105 3.14 -5.57 -13.60
N ASN A 106 3.62 -5.56 -14.85
CA ASN A 106 2.89 -6.12 -16.00
C ASN A 106 2.72 -7.63 -15.85
N VAL A 107 1.49 -8.06 -15.59
CA VAL A 107 1.12 -9.49 -15.52
C VAL A 107 0.32 -9.84 -16.76
N GLY A 108 0.82 -10.78 -17.55
CA GLY A 108 0.13 -11.28 -18.75
C GLY A 108 -0.96 -12.30 -18.43
N PRO A 109 -1.84 -12.63 -19.38
CA PRO A 109 -2.93 -13.60 -19.19
C PRO A 109 -2.43 -14.93 -18.63
N GLY A 110 -3.05 -15.40 -17.54
CA GLY A 110 -2.74 -16.67 -16.90
C GLY A 110 -1.47 -16.67 -16.04
N GLN A 111 -0.72 -15.56 -15.98
CA GLN A 111 0.50 -15.49 -15.18
C GLN A 111 0.22 -15.23 -13.70
N THR A 112 1.15 -15.71 -12.86
CA THR A 112 1.29 -15.28 -11.47
C THR A 112 2.68 -14.73 -11.20
N TRP A 113 2.76 -13.66 -10.41
CA TRP A 113 4.02 -13.04 -10.00
C TRP A 113 4.00 -12.85 -8.49
N ASP A 114 5.02 -13.36 -7.81
CA ASP A 114 5.23 -13.17 -6.38
C ASP A 114 6.22 -12.03 -6.18
N VAL A 115 5.78 -10.99 -5.47
CA VAL A 115 6.53 -9.74 -5.34
C VAL A 115 6.60 -9.35 -3.88
N THR A 116 7.81 -9.21 -3.37
CA THR A 116 8.04 -8.66 -2.02
C THR A 116 8.27 -7.15 -2.10
N PHE A 117 7.86 -6.45 -1.05
CA PHE A 117 8.09 -5.03 -0.89
C PHE A 117 8.05 -4.66 0.58
N PHE A 118 8.59 -3.51 0.92
CA PHE A 118 8.47 -2.95 2.26
C PHE A 118 8.37 -1.43 2.18
N TRP A 119 7.99 -0.82 3.29
CA TRP A 119 8.06 0.62 3.49
C TRP A 119 8.98 0.89 4.66
N GLN A 120 9.81 1.92 4.55
CA GLN A 120 10.63 2.43 5.65
C GLN A 120 10.71 3.95 5.53
N ASP A 121 10.88 4.63 6.66
CA ASP A 121 11.22 6.04 6.67
C ASP A 121 12.72 6.18 6.42
N ASN A 122 13.13 6.50 5.20
CA ASN A 122 14.54 6.63 4.83
C ASN A 122 15.18 7.87 5.45
N GLU A 123 14.36 8.90 5.64
CA GLU A 123 14.81 10.20 6.11
C GLU A 123 14.72 10.31 7.63
N ASP A 124 14.02 9.39 8.30
CA ASP A 124 13.76 9.41 9.75
C ASP A 124 13.09 10.73 10.17
N TYR A 125 11.98 11.05 9.50
CA TYR A 125 11.28 12.31 9.73
C TYR A 125 10.56 12.29 11.08
N ASP A 126 10.92 13.25 11.94
CA ASP A 126 10.42 13.37 13.30
C ASP A 126 10.14 14.85 13.62
N PRO A 127 8.98 15.19 14.24
CA PRO A 127 8.62 16.59 14.48
C PRO A 127 9.62 17.37 15.34
N ASP A 128 10.37 16.69 16.20
CA ASP A 128 11.26 17.32 17.18
C ASP A 128 12.74 17.23 16.77
N THR A 129 13.16 16.09 16.23
CA THR A 129 14.57 15.79 15.97
C THR A 129 14.97 15.95 14.50
N ASN A 130 14.04 15.74 13.56
CA ASN A 130 14.29 15.87 12.13
C ASN A 130 13.00 16.24 11.36
N PRO A 131 12.51 17.48 11.51
CA PRO A 131 11.22 17.84 10.94
C PRO A 131 11.28 17.95 9.42
N VAL A 132 10.16 17.66 8.75
CA VAL A 132 10.03 17.91 7.31
C VAL A 132 10.35 19.39 7.04
N PRO A 133 11.27 19.71 6.10
CA PRO A 133 11.85 21.06 5.97
C PRO A 133 10.92 22.04 5.22
N ILE A 134 9.61 21.97 5.48
CA ILE A 134 8.62 22.88 4.92
C ILE A 134 7.77 23.52 6.02
N THR A 135 7.42 24.79 5.83
CA THR A 135 6.39 25.42 6.64
C THR A 135 5.03 24.90 6.21
N ILE A 136 4.31 24.20 7.10
CA ILE A 136 2.95 23.74 6.81
C ILE A 136 2.04 24.97 6.61
N PRO A 137 1.31 25.08 5.49
CA PRO A 137 0.41 26.19 5.26
C PRO A 137 -0.67 26.31 6.34
N ASN A 138 -1.23 27.50 6.52
CA ASN A 138 -2.40 27.66 7.38
C ASN A 138 -3.57 26.80 6.86
N LEU A 139 -4.43 26.34 7.78
CA LEU A 139 -5.58 25.48 7.51
C LEU A 139 -6.48 26.00 6.38
N GLN A 140 -6.69 27.32 6.28
CA GLN A 140 -7.51 27.93 5.22
C GLN A 140 -6.88 27.83 3.82
N ASN A 141 -5.59 27.51 3.72
CA ASN A 141 -4.85 27.35 2.48
C ASN A 141 -4.59 25.87 2.13
N MET A 142 -5.20 24.94 2.86
CA MET A 142 -5.04 23.50 2.64
C MET A 142 -6.35 22.85 2.21
N VAL A 143 -6.24 21.81 1.40
CA VAL A 143 -7.34 20.87 1.12
C VAL A 143 -6.94 19.53 1.72
N PHE A 144 -7.84 18.95 2.52
CA PHE A 144 -7.60 17.68 3.18
C PHE A 144 -8.17 16.55 2.34
N GLY A 145 -7.30 15.62 1.94
CA GLY A 145 -7.73 14.37 1.33
C GLY A 145 -8.28 13.40 2.38
N MET A 146 -9.21 12.54 1.99
CA MET A 146 -9.83 11.56 2.88
C MET A 146 -8.84 10.67 3.62
N PHE A 147 -7.65 10.43 3.05
CA PHE A 147 -6.61 9.59 3.64
C PHE A 147 -5.45 10.36 4.29
N PHE A 148 -5.57 11.68 4.44
CA PHE A 148 -4.54 12.48 5.09
C PHE A 148 -4.86 12.64 6.59
N SER A 149 -3.91 12.31 7.46
CA SER A 149 -4.06 12.41 8.92
C SER A 149 -3.96 13.84 9.45
N GLY A 150 -3.66 14.82 8.60
CA GLY A 150 -3.37 16.18 8.99
C GLY A 150 -1.91 16.40 9.41
N SER A 151 -1.09 15.34 9.40
CA SER A 151 0.31 15.36 9.78
C SER A 151 1.15 14.71 8.68
N PRO A 152 2.35 15.23 8.37
CA PRO A 152 3.30 14.59 7.48
C PRO A 152 4.14 13.50 8.18
N TYR A 153 3.88 13.22 9.47
CA TYR A 153 4.57 12.22 10.27
C TYR A 153 3.66 11.01 10.54
N LEU A 154 4.20 9.81 10.33
CA LEU A 154 3.49 8.56 10.52
C LEU A 154 3.14 8.37 12.00
N GLY A 155 1.90 8.02 12.30
CA GLY A 155 1.41 7.87 13.68
C GLY A 155 0.89 9.15 14.32
N ASN A 156 1.09 10.31 13.68
CA ASN A 156 0.63 11.59 14.20
C ASN A 156 -0.68 12.00 13.52
N GLN A 157 -1.59 12.58 14.31
CA GLN A 157 -2.81 13.20 13.82
C GLN A 157 -2.72 14.71 14.01
N GLY A 158 -2.84 15.44 12.91
CA GLY A 158 -2.78 16.91 12.93
C GLY A 158 -4.14 17.56 13.12
N THR A 159 -4.13 18.89 13.19
CA THR A 159 -5.37 19.67 13.21
C THR A 159 -6.06 19.61 11.86
N LYS A 160 -7.34 19.25 11.85
CA LYS A 160 -8.19 19.24 10.65
C LYS A 160 -9.38 20.19 10.80
N PRO A 161 -10.02 20.61 9.70
CA PRO A 161 -11.23 21.42 9.77
C PRO A 161 -12.33 20.73 10.58
N VAL A 162 -13.12 21.50 11.33
CA VAL A 162 -14.29 20.96 12.04
C VAL A 162 -15.26 20.36 11.03
N GLY A 163 -15.69 19.12 11.28
CA GLY A 163 -16.56 18.38 10.38
C GLY A 163 -15.83 17.58 9.30
N ASP A 164 -14.48 17.55 9.31
CA ASP A 164 -13.72 16.64 8.45
C ASP A 164 -14.09 15.18 8.69
N THR A 165 -14.31 14.44 7.60
CA THR A 165 -14.62 13.01 7.61
C THR A 165 -13.44 12.24 7.01
N GLY A 166 -12.31 12.26 7.73
CA GLY A 166 -11.13 11.47 7.37
C GLY A 166 -11.33 9.97 7.59
N MET A 167 -10.64 9.17 6.79
CA MET A 167 -10.58 7.71 6.89
C MET A 167 -9.38 7.23 7.73
N THR A 168 -8.47 8.14 8.09
CA THR A 168 -7.33 7.85 8.96
C THR A 168 -7.78 7.62 10.40
N GLN A 169 -7.24 6.61 11.07
CA GLN A 169 -7.64 6.22 12.42
C GLN A 169 -6.56 6.52 13.48
N CYS A 170 -5.30 6.51 13.08
CA CYS A 170 -4.16 6.56 14.00
C CYS A 170 -2.93 7.25 13.40
N GLY A 171 -3.09 8.04 12.34
CA GLY A 171 -1.96 8.69 11.66
C GLY A 171 -1.24 7.79 10.66
N GLU A 172 -1.88 6.70 10.23
CA GLU A 172 -1.38 5.79 9.20
C GLU A 172 -1.27 6.47 7.83
N TYR A 173 -0.45 5.89 6.94
CA TYR A 173 -0.41 6.30 5.54
C TYR A 173 -1.21 5.37 4.64
N TYR A 174 -1.82 5.94 3.60
CA TYR A 174 -2.42 5.20 2.50
C TYR A 174 -1.68 5.54 1.21
N ILE A 175 -1.00 4.56 0.64
CA ILE A 175 -0.23 4.69 -0.60
C ILE A 175 -0.97 3.93 -1.69
N ILE A 176 -1.37 4.64 -2.76
CA ILE A 176 -2.22 4.03 -3.79
C ILE A 176 -1.46 2.97 -4.59
N ALA A 177 -2.14 1.89 -4.93
CA ALA A 177 -1.66 0.91 -5.89
C ALA A 177 -2.74 0.70 -6.95
N HIS A 178 -2.39 0.88 -8.22
CA HIS A 178 -3.38 0.82 -9.28
C HIS A 178 -2.81 0.34 -10.61
N ASN A 179 -3.71 -0.07 -11.49
CA ASN A 179 -3.37 -0.41 -12.86
C ASN A 179 -2.98 0.85 -13.65
N HIS A 180 -1.80 0.83 -14.27
CA HIS A 180 -1.22 1.98 -14.97
C HIS A 180 -1.68 2.12 -16.42
N ALA A 181 -2.45 1.17 -16.94
CA ALA A 181 -3.25 1.36 -18.15
C ALA A 181 -4.46 2.21 -17.77
N LEU A 182 -4.31 3.55 -17.78
CA LEU A 182 -5.27 4.48 -17.18
C LEU A 182 -6.68 4.42 -17.79
N PHE A 183 -6.81 4.00 -19.05
CA PHE A 183 -8.11 3.74 -19.69
C PHE A 183 -8.84 2.51 -19.12
N GLN A 184 -8.21 1.78 -18.20
CA GLN A 184 -8.80 0.68 -17.45
C GLN A 184 -9.06 1.10 -16.00
N LEU A 185 -8.60 2.28 -15.56
CA LEU A 185 -8.84 2.81 -14.21
C LEU A 185 -10.21 3.51 -14.14
N ASP A 186 -11.22 2.90 -14.73
CA ASP A 186 -12.58 3.40 -14.75
C ASP A 186 -13.59 2.24 -14.66
N SER A 187 -14.78 2.60 -14.22
CA SER A 187 -15.99 1.81 -14.36
C SER A 187 -17.01 2.69 -15.08
N TRP A 188 -17.51 2.23 -16.23
CA TRP A 188 -18.44 3.00 -17.07
C TRP A 188 -17.96 4.42 -17.44
N GLY A 189 -16.65 4.62 -17.59
CA GLY A 189 -16.05 5.92 -17.89
C GLY A 189 -15.94 6.86 -16.68
N VAL A 190 -16.31 6.42 -15.47
CA VAL A 190 -16.04 7.16 -14.24
C VAL A 190 -14.60 6.91 -13.83
N PRO A 191 -13.69 7.91 -13.88
CA PRO A 191 -12.29 7.70 -13.55
C PRO A 191 -12.14 7.34 -12.07
N MET A 192 -11.01 6.70 -11.73
CA MET A 192 -10.69 6.29 -10.36
C MET A 192 -11.72 5.32 -9.77
N THR A 193 -12.34 4.44 -10.57
CA THR A 193 -13.29 3.42 -10.07
C THR A 193 -13.00 1.99 -10.55
N GLY A 194 -11.82 1.78 -11.15
CA GLY A 194 -11.35 0.51 -11.70
C GLY A 194 -10.40 -0.25 -10.75
N PRO A 195 -9.32 -0.88 -11.27
CA PRO A 195 -8.38 -1.66 -10.49
C PRO A 195 -7.42 -0.71 -9.75
N ALA A 196 -7.89 -0.20 -8.63
CA ALA A 196 -7.12 0.54 -7.64
C ALA A 196 -7.39 0.01 -6.25
N THR A 197 -6.39 0.11 -5.39
CA THR A 197 -6.45 -0.17 -3.96
C THR A 197 -5.38 0.66 -3.27
N PHE A 198 -5.17 0.43 -1.98
CA PHE A 198 -4.12 1.07 -1.22
C PHE A 198 -3.27 0.02 -0.50
N THR A 199 -2.02 0.37 -0.25
CA THR A 199 -1.21 -0.15 0.85
C THR A 199 -1.36 0.82 2.01
N ARG A 200 -1.88 0.34 3.13
CA ARG A 200 -1.90 1.05 4.39
C ARG A 200 -0.65 0.72 5.19
N VAL A 201 0.11 1.75 5.55
CA VAL A 201 1.28 1.63 6.44
C VAL A 201 0.84 2.08 7.83
N ASP A 202 0.70 1.13 8.75
CA ASP A 202 0.45 1.44 10.15
C ASP A 202 1.75 1.92 10.82
N PRO A 203 1.70 2.79 11.85
CA PRO A 203 2.87 3.23 12.60
C PRO A 203 3.62 2.06 13.27
N PRO A 204 4.89 2.26 13.68
CA PRO A 204 5.62 1.27 14.49
C PRO A 204 4.84 0.89 15.75
N VAL A 205 4.95 -0.37 16.19
CA VAL A 205 4.33 -0.84 17.44
C VAL A 205 5.23 -0.56 18.65
N PRO A 206 4.68 -0.33 19.85
CA PRO A 206 3.24 -0.29 20.17
C PRO A 206 2.56 0.97 19.61
N ASN A 207 1.39 0.80 19.02
CA ASN A 207 0.53 1.90 18.55
C ASN A 207 -0.94 1.64 18.90
N ALA A 208 -1.78 2.64 18.70
CA ALA A 208 -3.23 2.57 18.95
C ALA A 208 -4.06 2.28 17.68
N CYS A 209 -3.44 1.76 16.61
CA CYS A 209 -4.15 1.53 15.36
C CYS A 209 -5.10 0.33 15.45
N PRO A 210 -6.36 0.49 14.98
CA PRO A 210 -7.27 -0.63 14.85
C PRO A 210 -6.69 -1.69 13.90
N GLN A 211 -6.61 -2.94 14.40
CA GLN A 211 -6.20 -4.12 13.63
C GLN A 211 -7.39 -4.71 12.88
#